data_AF-A0A7J7MDU4-F1
#
_entry.id   AF-A0A7J7MDU4-F1
#
_cell.length_a   1.000
_cell.length_b   1.000
_cell.length_c   1.000
_cell.angle_alpha   90.00
_cell.angle_beta   90.00
_cell.angle_gamma   90.00
#
_symmetry.space_group_name_H-M   'P 1'
#
loop_
_entity.id
_entity.type
_entity.pdbx_description
1 polymer ?
#
loop_
_entity_poly.entity_id
_entity_poly.type
_entity_poly.pdbx_seq_one_letter_code
_entity_poly.pdbx_strand_id
1 'polypeptide(L)'
;MTKPIPRIGSRRNGRIGSRKNVRRIPKGVIHVQASFNNTIVTVTDVRGRVVSWSSAGTCGFRGTRRGMPFVAQTATGNAIRTAVDQGMQRAEVMIKGPGLGRDAALRTIRRSVTVSTQKVQWKCVESKVDSKRLYYGHFILSPLMKGQADTIGIAMRRVLLGEIDGTCITRAKSEKIPHEYSTIVAYIASLTEPIDLCIRLQIERNRGYRMKTPNNAQDGSYHIDVIFMPVRNANHSIHSYGNGNEKQEILFLEIWTNGSLTPKEALREASRNLIDLFIPILHAEEQDINLEDNKNRITLPFFTFHDSLTKLRKKKIAVKCIFIDQSELPSRTYNCLKKSNIHTLLDLLNKSQEELMKIEHFRIKDVKQILGILHKHFEMNLPKSKF
;
A
#
# COMPACT_ATOMS: atom_id res chain seq x y z
N MET A 1 13.26 -63.55 61.02
CA MET A 1 14.30 -62.80 60.29
C MET A 1 13.87 -62.64 58.84
N THR A 2 13.39 -61.47 58.45
CA THR A 2 13.01 -61.11 57.08
C THR A 2 13.67 -59.77 56.75
N LYS A 3 14.60 -59.77 55.78
CA LYS A 3 15.36 -58.59 55.36
C LYS A 3 14.46 -57.64 54.56
N PRO A 4 14.49 -56.31 54.78
CA PRO A 4 13.73 -55.37 53.98
C PRO A 4 14.38 -55.15 52.62
N ILE A 5 13.55 -55.08 51.58
CA ILE A 5 13.93 -54.82 50.18
C ILE A 5 14.30 -53.33 50.03
N PRO A 6 15.43 -52.96 49.42
CA PRO A 6 15.79 -51.56 49.24
C PRO A 6 14.93 -50.90 48.16
N ARG A 7 14.34 -49.73 48.48
CA ARG A 7 13.61 -48.90 47.53
C ARG A 7 14.56 -48.34 46.47
N ILE A 8 14.40 -48.80 45.23
CA ILE A 8 15.09 -48.30 44.05
C ILE A 8 14.72 -46.82 43.85
N GLY A 9 15.71 -45.95 43.99
CA GLY A 9 15.57 -44.51 43.76
C GLY A 9 15.13 -44.21 42.34
N SER A 10 14.17 -43.29 42.21
CA SER A 10 13.71 -42.71 40.96
C SER A 10 14.90 -42.25 40.12
N ARG A 11 15.12 -42.90 38.97
CA ARG A 11 16.08 -42.46 37.95
C ARG A 11 15.67 -41.05 37.52
N ARG A 12 16.43 -40.04 37.96
CA ARG A 12 16.43 -38.73 37.32
C ARG A 12 16.80 -38.97 35.85
N ASN A 13 15.83 -38.82 34.96
CA ASN A 13 16.06 -38.75 33.52
C ASN A 13 16.94 -37.52 33.24
N GLY A 14 18.26 -37.70 33.31
CA GLY A 14 19.22 -36.77 32.76
C GLY A 14 18.91 -36.65 31.27
N ARG A 15 18.37 -35.50 30.86
CA ARG A 15 18.19 -35.20 29.44
C ARG A 15 19.58 -35.22 28.81
N ILE A 16 19.86 -36.28 28.06
CA ILE A 16 21.02 -36.38 27.18
C ILE A 16 20.92 -35.19 26.23
N GLY A 17 21.67 -34.14 26.53
CA GLY A 17 21.73 -32.94 25.71
C GLY A 17 22.49 -33.27 24.43
N SER A 18 21.78 -33.72 23.40
CA SER A 18 22.33 -33.81 22.06
C SER A 18 22.93 -32.44 21.70
N ARG A 19 24.25 -32.38 21.51
CA ARG A 19 24.93 -31.19 20.99
C ARG A 19 24.19 -30.75 19.72
N LYS A 20 23.56 -29.57 19.76
CA LYS A 20 22.84 -29.01 18.62
C LYS A 20 23.87 -28.62 17.58
N ASN A 21 24.05 -29.46 16.56
CA ASN A 21 24.78 -29.08 15.36
C ASN A 21 24.10 -27.86 14.76
N VAL A 22 24.74 -26.70 14.86
CA VAL A 22 24.26 -25.45 14.27
C VAL A 22 24.44 -25.56 12.76
N ARG A 23 23.40 -26.01 12.07
CA ARG A 23 23.40 -26.10 10.61
C ARG A 23 22.89 -24.77 10.08
N ARG A 24 23.75 -24.05 9.35
CA ARG A 24 23.33 -22.84 8.63
C ARG A 24 22.51 -23.23 7.41
N ILE A 25 21.18 -23.12 7.51
CA ILE A 25 20.26 -23.47 6.43
C ILE A 25 19.68 -22.16 5.89
N PRO A 26 20.11 -21.67 4.71
CA PRO A 26 19.68 -20.36 4.21
C PRO A 26 18.23 -20.35 3.69
N LYS A 27 17.72 -21.50 3.23
CA LYS A 27 16.39 -21.67 2.62
C LYS A 27 15.63 -22.84 3.25
N GLY A 28 14.32 -22.69 3.48
CA GLY A 28 13.48 -23.77 3.98
C GLY A 28 11.99 -23.58 3.73
N VAL A 29 11.16 -24.45 4.30
CA VAL A 29 9.70 -24.44 4.15
C VAL A 29 9.03 -24.48 5.53
N ILE A 30 8.13 -23.55 5.79
CA ILE A 30 7.31 -23.45 7.01
C ILE A 30 5.95 -24.08 6.71
N HIS A 31 5.69 -25.23 7.33
CA HIS A 31 4.40 -25.90 7.30
C HIS A 31 3.55 -25.45 8.49
N VAL A 32 2.41 -24.85 8.20
CA VAL A 32 1.39 -24.49 9.19
C VAL A 32 0.22 -25.45 9.04
N GLN A 33 0.03 -26.30 10.04
CA GLN A 33 -1.15 -27.16 10.14
C GLN A 33 -2.11 -26.54 11.16
N ALA A 34 -3.20 -25.98 10.66
CA ALA A 34 -4.25 -25.36 11.46
C ALA A 34 -5.46 -26.28 11.55
N SER A 35 -5.83 -26.64 12.78
CA SER A 35 -7.11 -27.28 13.10
C SER A 35 -7.87 -26.42 14.11
N PHE A 36 -9.15 -26.73 14.37
CA PHE A 36 -9.94 -26.04 15.40
C PHE A 36 -9.35 -26.17 16.81
N ASN A 37 -8.64 -27.26 17.08
CA ASN A 37 -8.15 -27.58 18.43
C ASN A 37 -6.67 -27.23 18.64
N ASN A 38 -5.88 -27.18 17.57
CA ASN A 38 -4.44 -26.98 17.67
C ASN A 38 -3.86 -26.39 16.38
N THR A 39 -2.85 -25.54 16.54
CA THR A 39 -2.00 -25.07 15.44
C THR A 39 -0.58 -25.61 15.65
N ILE A 40 -0.08 -26.34 14.66
CA ILE A 40 1.25 -26.91 14.66
C ILE A 40 2.04 -26.24 13.55
N VAL A 41 3.20 -25.69 13.90
CA VAL A 41 4.12 -25.04 12.97
C VAL A 41 5.39 -25.85 12.92
N THR A 42 5.73 -26.36 11.74
CA THR A 42 6.94 -27.14 11.50
C THR A 42 7.78 -26.44 10.45
N VAL A 43 9.05 -26.25 10.74
CA VAL A 43 10.01 -25.60 9.86
C VAL A 43 10.97 -26.65 9.36
N THR A 44 11.10 -26.77 8.05
CA THR A 44 11.90 -27.78 7.39
C THR A 44 12.90 -27.15 6.43
N ASP A 45 13.97 -27.89 6.14
CA ASP A 45 14.88 -27.64 5.03
C ASP A 45 14.21 -28.00 3.69
N VAL A 46 14.75 -27.58 2.55
CA VAL A 46 14.23 -27.93 1.21
C VAL A 46 14.19 -29.45 0.95
N ARG A 47 14.97 -30.22 1.73
CA ARG A 47 15.00 -31.69 1.72
C ARG A 47 13.98 -32.35 2.66
N GLY A 48 13.09 -31.58 3.29
CA GLY A 48 12.06 -32.07 4.22
C GLY A 48 12.57 -32.42 5.62
N ARG A 49 13.81 -32.09 5.98
CA ARG A 49 14.36 -32.32 7.32
C ARG A 49 13.87 -31.25 8.28
N VAL A 50 13.31 -31.64 9.42
CA VAL A 50 12.81 -30.69 10.43
C VAL A 50 13.95 -29.95 11.11
N VAL A 51 13.90 -28.62 11.07
CA VAL A 51 14.84 -27.69 11.71
C VAL A 51 14.29 -27.28 13.08
N SER A 52 13.03 -26.87 13.11
CA SER A 52 12.32 -26.53 14.33
C SER A 52 10.85 -26.89 14.20
N TRP A 53 10.19 -27.13 15.32
CA TRP A 53 8.75 -27.31 15.36
C TRP A 53 8.20 -26.76 16.67
N SER A 54 6.98 -26.27 16.63
CA SER A 54 6.30 -25.74 17.80
C SER A 54 4.80 -25.94 17.65
N SER A 55 4.14 -26.13 18.78
CA SER A 55 2.69 -26.28 18.86
C SER A 55 2.15 -25.56 20.08
N ALA A 56 0.83 -25.43 20.17
CA ALA A 56 0.16 -24.94 21.37
C ALA A 56 0.59 -25.72 22.63
N GLY A 57 0.76 -27.04 22.50
CA GLY A 57 1.18 -27.91 23.59
C GLY A 57 2.64 -27.67 24.02
N THR A 58 3.55 -27.49 23.07
CA THR A 58 4.98 -27.21 23.34
C THR A 58 5.15 -25.87 24.06
N CYS A 59 4.26 -24.91 23.80
CA CYS A 59 4.27 -23.59 24.44
C CYS A 59 3.58 -23.58 25.82
N GLY A 60 3.17 -24.74 26.36
CA GLY A 60 2.59 -24.86 27.70
C GLY A 60 1.08 -24.64 27.79
N PHE A 61 0.38 -24.41 26.67
CA PHE A 61 -1.07 -24.21 26.67
C PHE A 61 -1.82 -25.56 26.73
N ARG A 62 -2.78 -25.69 27.66
CA ARG A 62 -3.60 -26.89 27.88
C ARG A 62 -5.09 -26.60 27.64
N GLY A 63 -5.84 -27.66 27.34
CA GLY A 63 -7.31 -27.61 27.17
C GLY A 63 -7.77 -26.85 25.91
N THR A 64 -8.96 -26.27 25.98
CA THR A 64 -9.64 -25.55 24.87
C THR A 64 -8.89 -24.30 24.39
N ARG A 65 -7.95 -23.79 25.18
CA ARG A 65 -7.11 -22.63 24.80
C ARG A 65 -6.14 -22.91 23.66
N ARG A 66 -5.91 -24.19 23.30
CA ARG A 66 -4.95 -24.59 22.25
C ARG A 66 -5.33 -24.12 20.84
N GLY A 67 -6.62 -23.96 20.55
CA GLY A 67 -7.12 -23.47 19.26
C GLY A 67 -7.12 -21.95 19.10
N MET A 68 -6.81 -21.20 20.16
CA MET A 68 -6.95 -19.75 20.16
C MET A 68 -5.89 -19.06 19.28
N PRO A 69 -6.25 -17.96 18.57
CA PRO A 69 -5.34 -17.22 17.71
C PRO A 69 -4.05 -16.76 18.42
N PHE A 70 -4.14 -16.30 19.68
CA PHE A 70 -2.97 -15.87 20.45
C PHE A 70 -1.95 -17.00 20.68
N VAL A 71 -2.43 -18.22 20.88
CA VAL A 71 -1.57 -19.39 21.07
C VAL A 71 -0.88 -19.78 19.77
N ALA A 72 -1.59 -19.67 18.65
CA ALA A 72 -1.00 -19.85 17.33
C ALA A 72 0.12 -18.82 17.05
N GLN A 73 -0.05 -17.55 17.45
CA GLN A 73 1.00 -16.53 17.32
C GLN A 73 2.25 -16.90 18.12
N THR A 74 2.07 -17.34 19.37
CA THR A 74 3.17 -17.71 20.27
C THR A 74 3.91 -18.95 19.75
N ALA A 75 3.17 -19.98 19.33
CA ALA A 75 3.75 -21.20 18.76
C ALA A 75 4.57 -20.90 17.50
N THR A 76 4.01 -20.06 16.62
CA THR A 76 4.66 -19.62 15.38
C THR A 76 5.93 -18.82 15.67
N GLY A 77 5.88 -17.87 16.61
CA GLY A 77 7.03 -17.05 16.99
C GLY A 77 8.20 -17.89 17.51
N ASN A 78 7.92 -18.92 18.31
CA ASN A 78 8.95 -19.83 18.84
C ASN A 78 9.60 -20.69 17.74
N ALA A 79 8.81 -21.20 16.79
CA ALA A 79 9.33 -21.98 15.66
C ALA A 79 10.21 -21.11 14.73
N ILE A 80 9.79 -19.88 14.45
CA ILE A 80 10.55 -18.96 13.60
C ILE A 80 11.83 -18.50 14.29
N ARG A 81 11.76 -18.13 15.58
CA ARG A 81 12.94 -17.66 16.32
C ARG A 81 14.07 -18.69 16.29
N THR A 82 13.73 -19.95 16.55
CA THR A 82 14.67 -21.07 16.47
C THR A 82 15.19 -21.33 15.06
N ALA A 83 14.40 -21.06 14.01
CA ALA A 83 14.84 -21.17 12.62
C ALA A 83 15.78 -20.03 12.20
N VAL A 84 15.52 -18.80 12.67
CA VAL A 84 16.39 -17.64 12.45
C VAL A 84 17.73 -17.82 13.16
N ASP A 85 17.72 -18.38 14.38
CA ASP A 85 18.95 -18.72 15.13
C ASP A 85 19.80 -19.77 14.38
N GLN A 86 19.19 -20.62 13.55
CA GLN A 86 19.87 -21.57 12.66
C GLN A 86 20.28 -20.95 11.30
N GLY A 87 20.14 -19.64 11.12
CA GLY A 87 20.61 -18.92 9.94
C GLY A 87 19.65 -18.95 8.75
N MET A 88 18.36 -19.21 8.96
CA MET A 88 17.39 -19.20 7.86
C MET A 88 16.96 -17.80 7.46
N GLN A 89 17.20 -17.47 6.19
CA GLN A 89 16.95 -16.14 5.61
C GLN A 89 15.70 -16.11 4.73
N ARG A 90 15.39 -17.24 4.07
CA ARG A 90 14.26 -17.36 3.14
C ARG A 90 13.45 -18.60 3.49
N ALA A 91 12.13 -18.45 3.55
CA ALA A 91 11.26 -19.59 3.74
C ALA A 91 9.96 -19.47 2.94
N GLU A 92 9.57 -20.58 2.32
CA GLU A 92 8.25 -20.74 1.70
C GLU A 92 7.22 -21.14 2.77
N VAL A 93 5.97 -20.73 2.64
CA VAL A 93 4.93 -21.00 3.66
C VAL A 93 3.83 -21.87 3.04
N MET A 94 3.61 -23.04 3.64
CA MET A 94 2.59 -24.00 3.23
C MET A 94 1.54 -24.13 4.33
N ILE A 95 0.27 -23.87 4.02
CA ILE A 95 -0.81 -23.90 5.01
C ILE A 95 -1.78 -25.03 4.71
N LYS A 96 -2.07 -25.86 5.71
CA LYS A 96 -3.04 -26.96 5.64
C LYS A 96 -4.08 -26.85 6.74
N GLY A 97 -5.34 -27.06 6.38
CA GLY A 97 -6.48 -27.23 7.30
C GLY A 97 -7.28 -25.96 7.62
N PRO A 98 -8.55 -26.12 8.05
CA PRO A 98 -9.38 -25.05 8.59
C PRO A 98 -9.18 -24.90 10.10
N GLY A 99 -8.73 -23.73 10.56
CA GLY A 99 -8.56 -23.47 11.99
C GLY A 99 -8.39 -21.98 12.31
N LEU A 100 -8.91 -21.56 13.46
CA LEU A 100 -8.89 -20.17 13.94
C LEU A 100 -7.48 -19.59 14.09
N GLY A 101 -6.48 -20.46 14.29
CA GLY A 101 -5.07 -20.08 14.40
C GLY A 101 -4.35 -19.81 13.08
N ARG A 102 -4.98 -20.06 11.91
CA ARG A 102 -4.38 -19.92 10.58
C ARG A 102 -3.89 -18.49 10.30
N ASP A 103 -4.79 -17.52 10.41
CA ASP A 103 -4.48 -16.12 10.10
C ASP A 103 -3.53 -15.52 11.12
N ALA A 104 -3.67 -15.92 12.38
CA ALA A 104 -2.74 -15.54 13.45
C ALA A 104 -1.31 -16.01 13.15
N ALA A 105 -1.14 -17.26 12.71
CA ALA A 105 0.16 -17.79 12.31
C ALA A 105 0.73 -17.03 11.09
N LEU A 106 -0.09 -16.79 10.05
CA LEU A 106 0.34 -16.07 8.86
C LEU A 106 0.76 -14.62 9.17
N ARG A 107 0.01 -13.91 10.03
CA ARG A 107 0.34 -12.55 10.48
C ARG A 107 1.67 -12.52 11.24
N THR A 108 1.91 -13.49 12.12
CA THR A 108 3.19 -13.62 12.83
C THR A 108 4.32 -13.89 11.86
N ILE A 109 4.16 -14.82 10.91
CA ILE A 109 5.17 -15.08 9.88
C ILE A 109 5.49 -13.82 9.09
N ARG A 110 4.47 -13.05 8.68
CA ARG A 110 4.65 -11.78 7.95
C ARG A 110 5.37 -10.70 8.74
N ARG A 111 5.26 -10.72 10.07
CA ARG A 111 5.94 -9.77 10.97
C ARG A 111 7.38 -10.19 11.27
N SER A 112 7.61 -11.49 11.43
CA SER A 112 8.90 -12.06 11.87
C SER A 112 9.84 -12.36 10.71
N VAL A 113 9.29 -12.73 9.56
CA VAL A 113 10.02 -13.01 8.32
C VAL A 113 9.61 -11.94 7.33
N THR A 114 10.57 -11.34 6.62
CA THR A 114 10.27 -10.56 5.42
C THR A 114 9.71 -11.53 4.38
N VAL A 115 8.41 -11.82 4.46
CA VAL A 115 7.73 -12.61 3.45
C VAL A 115 7.90 -11.82 2.17
N SER A 116 8.73 -12.35 1.27
CA SER A 116 8.84 -11.86 -0.10
C SER A 116 7.56 -12.21 -0.83
N THR A 117 6.40 -11.68 -0.39
CA THR A 117 5.29 -11.46 -1.31
C THR A 117 5.89 -10.56 -2.36
N GLN A 118 6.10 -11.09 -3.57
CA GLN A 118 6.63 -10.30 -4.66
C GLN A 118 5.64 -9.15 -4.89
N LYS A 119 5.94 -8.00 -4.30
CA LYS A 119 5.13 -6.81 -4.46
C LYS A 119 5.31 -6.37 -5.91
N VAL A 120 4.21 -6.08 -6.59
CA VAL A 120 4.26 -5.50 -7.93
C VAL A 120 5.14 -4.24 -7.89
N GLN A 121 6.20 -4.23 -8.69
CA GLN A 121 7.16 -3.13 -8.76
C GLN A 121 7.22 -2.57 -10.17
N TRP A 122 7.02 -1.25 -10.26
CA TRP A 122 7.38 -0.46 -11.43
C TRP A 122 8.88 -0.16 -11.39
N LYS A 123 9.59 -0.54 -12.44
CA LYS A 123 11.02 -0.23 -12.61
C LYS A 123 11.23 0.47 -13.95
N CYS A 124 11.96 1.58 -13.94
CA CYS A 124 12.49 2.17 -15.16
C CYS A 124 13.77 1.41 -15.50
N VAL A 125 13.77 0.76 -16.66
CA VAL A 125 14.94 0.02 -17.18
C VAL A 125 15.88 0.99 -17.85
N GLU A 126 15.29 1.85 -18.68
CA GLU A 126 16.04 2.77 -19.52
C GLU A 126 15.24 4.06 -19.68
N SER A 127 15.95 5.18 -19.63
CA SER A 127 15.42 6.49 -20.01
C SER A 127 16.49 7.19 -20.84
N LYS A 128 16.18 7.45 -22.10
CA LYS A 128 17.09 8.07 -23.05
C LYS A 128 16.51 9.39 -23.55
N VAL A 129 17.40 10.33 -23.79
CA VAL A 129 17.09 11.59 -24.47
C VAL A 129 17.81 11.53 -25.81
N ASP A 130 17.10 11.09 -26.85
CA ASP A 130 17.69 10.93 -28.19
C ASP A 130 17.91 12.30 -28.84
N SER A 131 17.02 13.25 -28.58
CA SER A 131 17.10 14.61 -29.11
C SER A 131 16.34 15.58 -28.21
N LYS A 132 16.56 16.90 -28.38
CA LYS A 132 15.82 17.95 -27.66
C LYS A 132 14.29 17.81 -27.77
N ARG A 133 13.80 17.12 -28.80
CA ARG A 133 12.36 16.91 -29.10
C ARG A 133 11.91 15.45 -29.05
N LEU A 134 12.76 14.52 -28.62
CA LEU A 134 12.41 13.10 -28.58
C LEU A 134 13.00 12.45 -27.32
N TYR A 135 12.14 12.13 -26.36
CA TYR A 135 12.54 11.39 -25.16
C TYR A 135 11.95 9.99 -25.21
N TYR A 136 12.74 9.01 -24.83
CA TYR A 136 12.37 7.60 -24.79
C TYR A 136 12.43 7.06 -23.35
N GLY A 137 11.46 6.25 -22.97
CA GLY A 137 11.44 5.56 -21.69
C GLY A 137 10.98 4.12 -21.82
N HIS A 138 11.70 3.22 -21.18
CA HIS A 138 11.42 1.80 -21.10
C HIS A 138 11.13 1.41 -19.63
N PHE A 139 9.94 0.87 -19.39
CA PHE A 139 9.45 0.53 -18.05
C PHE A 139 9.05 -0.94 -17.98
N ILE A 140 9.27 -1.53 -16.80
CA ILE A 140 8.88 -2.91 -16.48
C ILE A 140 7.93 -2.90 -15.29
N LEU A 141 6.89 -3.73 -15.36
CA LEU A 141 5.99 -4.06 -14.26
C LEU A 141 5.99 -5.57 -14.03
N SER A 142 6.40 -6.00 -12.83
CA SER A 142 6.39 -7.41 -12.43
C SER A 142 6.34 -7.60 -10.90
N PRO A 143 5.88 -8.77 -10.42
CA PRO A 143 5.21 -9.83 -11.18
C PRO A 143 3.70 -9.56 -11.33
N LEU A 144 3.12 -9.96 -12.46
CA LEU A 144 1.68 -9.92 -12.71
C LEU A 144 1.12 -11.34 -12.86
N MET A 145 -0.16 -11.52 -12.54
CA MET A 145 -0.88 -12.74 -12.86
C MET A 145 -1.27 -12.77 -14.33
N LYS A 146 -1.50 -13.96 -14.88
CA LYS A 146 -1.93 -14.14 -16.26
C LYS A 146 -3.14 -13.26 -16.62
N GLY A 147 -3.03 -12.44 -17.67
CA GLY A 147 -4.07 -11.53 -18.19
C GLY A 147 -4.12 -10.14 -17.51
N GLN A 148 -3.44 -9.95 -16.37
CA GLN A 148 -3.35 -8.62 -15.76
C GLN A 148 -2.46 -7.69 -16.58
N ALA A 149 -1.42 -8.22 -17.23
CA ALA A 149 -0.49 -7.43 -18.03
C ALA A 149 -1.19 -6.79 -19.25
N ASP A 150 -2.05 -7.55 -19.95
CA ASP A 150 -2.85 -7.05 -21.07
C ASP A 150 -3.76 -5.90 -20.64
N THR A 151 -4.52 -6.13 -19.56
CA THR A 151 -5.46 -5.12 -19.05
C THR A 151 -4.76 -3.82 -18.70
N ILE A 152 -3.63 -3.90 -17.98
CA ILE A 152 -2.86 -2.73 -17.58
C ILE A 152 -2.18 -2.07 -18.79
N GLY A 153 -1.61 -2.85 -19.70
CA GLY A 153 -0.91 -2.36 -20.90
C GLY A 153 -1.83 -1.61 -21.85
N ILE A 154 -3.00 -2.20 -22.16
CA ILE A 154 -4.02 -1.59 -23.02
C ILE A 154 -4.55 -0.31 -22.38
N ALA A 155 -4.89 -0.34 -21.08
CA ALA A 155 -5.40 0.83 -20.37
C ALA A 155 -4.37 1.97 -20.34
N MET A 156 -3.12 1.67 -19.97
CA MET A 156 -2.04 2.67 -19.96
C MET A 156 -1.80 3.26 -21.34
N ARG A 157 -1.77 2.44 -22.40
CA ARG A 157 -1.59 2.93 -23.77
C ARG A 157 -2.67 3.92 -24.18
N ARG A 158 -3.94 3.65 -23.84
CA ARG A 158 -5.07 4.53 -24.16
C ARG A 158 -4.97 5.86 -23.42
N VAL A 159 -4.67 5.82 -22.12
CA VAL A 159 -4.58 7.02 -21.29
C VAL A 159 -3.37 7.88 -21.70
N LEU A 160 -2.20 7.27 -21.95
CA LEU A 160 -0.99 7.97 -22.39
C LEU A 160 -1.20 8.76 -23.70
N LEU A 161 -1.94 8.18 -24.66
CA LEU A 161 -2.17 8.80 -25.96
C LEU A 161 -3.37 9.76 -25.97
N GLY A 162 -4.38 9.54 -25.12
CA GLY A 162 -5.65 10.27 -25.19
C GLY A 162 -5.86 11.34 -24.11
N GLU A 163 -5.40 11.11 -22.89
CA GLU A 163 -5.85 11.89 -21.72
C GLU A 163 -4.77 12.74 -21.06
N ILE A 164 -3.53 12.65 -21.54
CA ILE A 164 -2.44 13.49 -21.03
C ILE A 164 -2.62 14.92 -21.53
N ASP A 165 -2.43 15.89 -20.63
CA ASP A 165 -2.49 17.29 -20.97
C ASP A 165 -1.23 17.73 -21.74
N GLY A 166 -1.44 18.32 -22.91
CA GLY A 166 -0.38 18.96 -23.69
C GLY A 166 -0.49 20.47 -23.66
N THR A 167 0.65 21.14 -23.78
CA THR A 167 0.71 22.60 -23.99
C THR A 167 1.01 22.89 -25.44
N CYS A 168 0.21 23.74 -26.08
CA CYS A 168 0.40 24.09 -27.47
C CYS A 168 0.02 25.55 -27.74
N ILE A 169 0.57 26.09 -28.83
CA ILE A 169 0.26 27.44 -29.30
C ILE A 169 -1.08 27.36 -30.03
N THR A 170 -2.07 28.10 -29.54
CA THR A 170 -3.43 28.10 -30.11
C THR A 170 -3.67 29.29 -31.02
N ARG A 171 -3.09 30.44 -30.66
CA ARG A 171 -3.23 31.68 -31.43
C ARG A 171 -1.90 32.37 -31.64
N ALA A 172 -1.77 33.04 -32.77
CA ALA A 172 -0.71 34.00 -33.04
C ALA A 172 -1.34 35.33 -33.45
N LYS A 173 -0.81 36.44 -32.96
CA LYS A 173 -1.20 37.80 -33.35
C LYS A 173 0.05 38.57 -33.75
N SER A 174 0.01 39.19 -34.92
CA SER A 174 1.07 40.10 -35.38
C SER A 174 0.43 41.45 -35.69
N GLU A 175 1.13 42.54 -35.39
CA GLU A 175 0.61 43.89 -35.64
C GLU A 175 0.72 44.30 -37.12
N LYS A 176 1.70 43.75 -37.85
CA LYS A 176 2.02 44.15 -39.23
C LYS A 176 1.38 43.25 -40.30
N ILE A 177 0.76 42.15 -39.89
CA ILE A 177 0.16 41.17 -40.80
C ILE A 177 -1.36 41.28 -40.64
N PRO A 178 -2.15 41.45 -41.72
CA PRO A 178 -3.60 41.51 -41.62
C PRO A 178 -4.25 40.13 -41.70
N HIS A 179 -3.69 39.18 -42.47
CA HIS A 179 -4.27 37.85 -42.69
C HIS A 179 -3.22 36.77 -42.96
N GLU A 180 -3.55 35.50 -42.66
CA GLU A 180 -2.65 34.34 -42.78
C GLU A 180 -2.03 34.14 -44.17
N TYR A 181 -2.71 34.61 -45.23
CA TYR A 181 -2.25 34.50 -46.62
C TYR A 181 -1.34 35.64 -47.09
N SER A 182 -0.89 36.52 -46.21
CA SER A 182 0.04 37.60 -46.61
C SER A 182 1.44 37.03 -46.75
N THR A 183 2.05 37.18 -47.92
CA THR A 183 3.36 36.61 -48.21
C THR A 183 4.47 37.41 -47.53
N ILE A 184 5.18 36.79 -46.58
CA ILE A 184 6.51 37.23 -46.11
C ILE A 184 7.50 36.16 -46.57
N VAL A 185 8.55 36.56 -47.29
CA VAL A 185 9.50 35.63 -47.90
C VAL A 185 10.59 35.29 -46.88
N ALA A 186 10.52 34.09 -46.25
CA ALA A 186 11.65 33.17 -45.97
C ALA A 186 11.42 32.23 -44.75
N TYR A 187 12.31 31.24 -44.62
CA TYR A 187 12.12 29.86 -44.12
C TYR A 187 11.47 29.65 -42.71
N ILE A 188 11.38 30.69 -41.88
CA ILE A 188 10.30 30.91 -40.88
C ILE A 188 9.92 32.41 -40.89
N ALA A 189 10.95 33.27 -40.93
CA ALA A 189 11.03 34.57 -41.61
C ALA A 189 12.53 34.91 -41.68
N SER A 190 13.05 35.39 -42.81
CA SER A 190 14.38 36.02 -42.88
C SER A 190 14.15 37.49 -43.15
N LEU A 191 14.61 38.33 -42.22
CA LEU A 191 14.53 39.77 -42.36
C LEU A 191 15.61 40.21 -43.36
N THR A 192 15.22 40.43 -44.61
CA THR A 192 16.09 40.99 -45.66
C THR A 192 16.39 42.48 -45.41
N GLU A 193 15.52 43.16 -44.67
CA GLU A 193 15.65 44.55 -44.25
C GLU A 193 15.53 44.63 -42.71
N PRO A 194 16.13 45.65 -42.06
CA PRO A 194 16.01 45.85 -40.62
C PRO A 194 14.58 46.27 -40.25
N ILE A 195 13.69 45.28 -40.10
CA ILE A 195 12.29 45.46 -39.73
C ILE A 195 12.04 44.80 -38.37
N ASP A 196 11.43 45.54 -37.44
CA ASP A 196 10.98 44.95 -36.18
C ASP A 196 9.76 44.05 -36.40
N LEU A 197 9.93 42.74 -36.21
CA LEU A 197 8.87 41.73 -36.30
C LEU A 197 8.47 41.26 -34.90
N CYS A 198 7.30 41.69 -34.44
CA CYS A 198 6.71 41.23 -33.17
C CYS A 198 5.55 40.27 -33.43
N ILE A 199 5.66 39.05 -32.89
CA ILE A 199 4.60 38.03 -32.92
C ILE A 199 4.24 37.69 -31.48
N ARG A 200 2.97 37.90 -31.13
CA ARG A 200 2.40 37.51 -29.84
C ARG A 200 1.78 36.13 -29.97
N LEU A 201 2.26 35.18 -29.19
CA LEU A 201 1.77 33.80 -29.19
C LEU A 201 0.93 33.56 -27.93
N GLN A 202 -0.23 32.94 -28.09
CA GLN A 202 -1.04 32.46 -26.99
C GLN A 202 -0.85 30.95 -26.85
N ILE A 203 -0.48 30.52 -25.64
CA ILE A 203 -0.25 29.12 -25.28
C ILE A 203 -1.40 28.67 -24.39
N GLU A 204 -2.00 27.53 -24.71
CA GLU A 204 -3.05 26.90 -23.91
C GLU A 204 -2.61 25.49 -23.51
N ARG A 205 -3.11 25.01 -22.37
CA ARG A 205 -2.96 23.62 -21.94
C ARG A 205 -4.31 22.95 -22.06
N ASN A 206 -4.40 21.91 -22.88
CA ASN A 206 -5.65 21.20 -23.12
C ASN A 206 -5.36 19.72 -23.45
N ARG A 207 -6.39 18.93 -23.75
CA ARG A 207 -6.29 17.51 -24.11
C ARG A 207 -6.67 17.28 -25.57
N GLY A 208 -6.10 16.24 -26.16
CA GLY A 208 -6.48 15.75 -27.47
C GLY A 208 -6.19 16.71 -28.62
N TYR A 209 -7.05 16.70 -29.62
CA TYR A 209 -6.92 17.49 -30.84
C TYR A 209 -8.10 18.44 -30.99
N ARG A 210 -7.82 19.71 -31.29
CA ARG A 210 -8.83 20.72 -31.56
C ARG A 210 -8.60 21.29 -32.94
N MET A 211 -9.54 21.02 -33.85
CA MET A 211 -9.58 21.65 -35.16
C MET A 211 -9.91 23.14 -35.03
N LYS A 212 -9.39 23.94 -35.95
CA LYS A 212 -9.78 25.33 -36.14
C LYS A 212 -11.29 25.45 -36.32
N THR A 213 -11.96 26.14 -35.40
CA THR A 213 -13.32 26.65 -35.63
C THR A 213 -13.24 27.90 -36.50
N PRO A 214 -14.07 28.05 -37.55
CA PRO A 214 -14.06 29.19 -38.46
C PRO A 214 -14.65 30.48 -37.82
N ASN A 215 -14.52 30.65 -36.50
CA ASN A 215 -14.95 31.88 -35.85
C ASN A 215 -13.95 32.99 -36.14
N ASN A 216 -14.41 34.00 -36.88
CA ASN A 216 -13.71 35.25 -37.10
C ASN A 216 -13.47 35.94 -35.76
N ALA A 217 -12.30 35.70 -35.15
CA ALA A 217 -11.87 36.47 -34.00
C ALA A 217 -11.69 37.93 -34.45
N GLN A 218 -12.51 38.83 -33.90
CA GLN A 218 -12.50 40.26 -34.23
C GLN A 218 -11.15 40.95 -33.95
N ASP A 219 -10.24 40.28 -33.24
CA ASP A 219 -8.98 40.83 -32.72
C ASP A 219 -7.76 40.63 -33.64
N GLY A 220 -7.95 40.22 -34.90
CA GLY A 220 -6.84 40.00 -35.85
C GLY A 220 -5.88 38.86 -35.43
N SER A 221 -6.34 37.94 -34.58
CA SER A 221 -5.57 36.78 -34.13
C SER A 221 -5.83 35.57 -35.02
N TYR A 222 -4.75 34.87 -35.38
CA TYR A 222 -4.74 33.69 -36.21
C TYR A 222 -4.93 32.45 -35.36
N HIS A 223 -5.81 31.55 -35.80
CA HIS A 223 -6.01 30.26 -35.18
C HIS A 223 -5.12 29.23 -35.85
N ILE A 224 -4.29 28.57 -35.04
CA ILE A 224 -3.41 27.48 -35.48
C ILE A 224 -4.10 26.16 -35.14
N ASP A 225 -3.94 25.14 -35.97
CA ASP A 225 -4.39 23.79 -35.65
C ASP A 225 -3.54 23.19 -34.53
N VAL A 226 -4.19 22.71 -33.48
CA VAL A 226 -3.53 22.44 -32.21
C VAL A 226 -3.60 20.96 -31.84
N ILE A 227 -2.43 20.35 -31.66
CA ILE A 227 -2.27 18.95 -31.24
C ILE A 227 -1.72 18.92 -29.82
N PHE A 228 -2.59 18.84 -28.81
CA PHE A 228 -2.21 18.82 -27.40
C PHE A 228 -1.73 17.44 -26.92
N MET A 229 -1.05 16.67 -27.78
CA MET A 229 -0.62 15.30 -27.48
C MET A 229 0.90 15.26 -27.27
N PRO A 230 1.40 15.26 -26.03
CA PRO A 230 2.84 15.24 -25.76
C PRO A 230 3.48 13.86 -25.97
N VAL A 231 2.70 12.78 -25.83
CA VAL A 231 3.12 11.40 -26.11
C VAL A 231 2.91 11.12 -27.59
N ARG A 232 3.99 10.80 -28.31
CA ARG A 232 3.97 10.48 -29.75
C ARG A 232 3.62 9.03 -30.01
N ASN A 233 4.17 8.13 -29.19
CA ASN A 233 3.92 6.71 -29.31
C ASN A 233 4.01 6.04 -27.94
N ALA A 234 3.25 4.98 -27.76
CA ALA A 234 3.30 4.09 -26.60
C ALA A 234 3.09 2.65 -27.07
N ASN A 235 4.10 1.82 -26.83
CA ASN A 235 4.08 0.39 -27.15
C ASN A 235 4.10 -0.42 -25.86
N HIS A 236 3.47 -1.60 -25.86
CA HIS A 236 3.55 -2.52 -24.75
C HIS A 236 3.80 -3.93 -25.27
N SER A 237 4.61 -4.69 -24.54
CA SER A 237 4.84 -6.11 -24.81
C SER A 237 4.76 -6.90 -23.52
N ILE A 238 4.31 -8.14 -23.62
CA ILE A 238 4.06 -9.00 -22.47
C ILE A 238 4.89 -10.25 -22.62
N HIS A 239 5.66 -10.55 -21.59
CA HIS A 239 6.42 -11.79 -21.52
C HIS A 239 5.88 -12.62 -20.37
N SER A 240 5.47 -13.84 -20.68
CA SER A 240 5.13 -14.82 -19.66
C SER A 240 6.36 -15.61 -19.25
N TYR A 241 6.54 -15.82 -17.94
CA TYR A 241 7.63 -16.60 -17.38
C TYR A 241 7.12 -17.42 -16.18
N GLY A 242 7.63 -18.63 -16.05
CA GLY A 242 7.20 -19.56 -15.00
C GLY A 242 7.48 -21.00 -15.41
N ASN A 243 7.87 -21.82 -14.43
CA ASN A 243 8.11 -23.24 -14.63
C ASN A 243 6.94 -24.01 -13.99
N GLY A 244 6.04 -24.58 -14.80
CA GLY A 244 4.86 -25.32 -14.33
C GLY A 244 3.53 -24.56 -14.42
N ASN A 245 2.64 -24.76 -13.44
CA ASN A 245 1.25 -24.26 -13.44
C ASN A 245 1.11 -22.76 -13.06
N GLU A 246 2.12 -22.16 -12.42
CA GLU A 246 2.10 -20.74 -12.05
C GLU A 246 2.84 -19.91 -13.12
N LYS A 247 2.12 -19.52 -14.17
CA LYS A 247 2.61 -18.58 -15.19
C LYS A 247 2.44 -17.16 -14.69
N GLN A 248 3.55 -16.47 -14.46
CA GLN A 248 3.55 -15.03 -14.18
C GLN A 248 3.81 -14.25 -15.47
N GLU A 249 3.41 -13.00 -15.48
CA GLU A 249 3.61 -12.09 -16.60
C GLU A 249 4.47 -10.89 -16.18
N ILE A 250 5.21 -10.38 -17.16
CA ILE A 250 5.96 -9.13 -17.11
C ILE A 250 5.41 -8.24 -18.21
N LEU A 251 4.97 -7.04 -17.83
CA LEU A 251 4.61 -6.00 -18.77
C LEU A 251 5.82 -5.09 -19.02
N PHE A 252 6.18 -4.95 -20.28
CA PHE A 252 7.13 -3.96 -20.77
C PHE A 252 6.36 -2.85 -21.44
N LEU A 253 6.72 -1.60 -21.13
CA LEU A 253 6.07 -0.42 -21.67
C LEU A 253 7.14 0.54 -22.20
N GLU A 254 7.00 0.89 -23.47
CA GLU A 254 7.89 1.79 -24.19
C GLU A 254 7.12 3.07 -24.53
N ILE A 255 7.67 4.22 -24.17
CA ILE A 255 7.01 5.51 -24.31
C ILE A 255 7.95 6.48 -25.03
N TRP A 256 7.44 7.14 -26.07
CA TRP A 256 8.13 8.22 -26.79
C TRP A 256 7.38 9.53 -26.63
N THR A 257 8.04 10.57 -26.12
CA THR A 257 7.45 11.90 -25.93
C THR A 257 8.17 12.96 -26.77
N ASN A 258 7.51 14.09 -27.03
CA ASN A 258 8.02 15.19 -27.85
C ASN A 258 8.99 16.15 -27.11
N GLY A 259 9.44 15.78 -25.91
CA GLY A 259 10.34 16.59 -25.07
C GLY A 259 9.64 17.54 -24.09
N SER A 260 8.34 17.84 -24.28
CA SER A 260 7.58 18.69 -23.34
C SER A 260 7.32 18.02 -21.99
N LEU A 261 7.24 16.68 -21.98
CA LEU A 261 6.98 15.86 -20.81
C LEU A 261 7.96 14.70 -20.77
N THR A 262 8.53 14.39 -19.59
CA THR A 262 9.38 13.20 -19.48
C THR A 262 8.54 11.92 -19.49
N PRO A 263 9.03 10.80 -20.05
CA PRO A 263 8.29 9.53 -20.04
C PRO A 263 7.85 9.08 -18.64
N LYS A 264 8.65 9.41 -17.61
CA LYS A 264 8.34 9.11 -16.22
C LYS A 264 7.18 9.96 -15.67
N GLU A 265 7.12 11.24 -16.03
CA GLU A 265 6.01 12.12 -15.65
C GLU A 265 4.74 11.72 -16.39
N ALA A 266 4.83 11.41 -17.68
CA ALA A 266 3.73 10.90 -18.50
C ALA A 266 3.08 9.67 -17.85
N LEU A 267 3.91 8.71 -17.40
CA LEU A 267 3.42 7.52 -16.71
C LEU A 267 2.68 7.86 -15.40
N ARG A 268 3.18 8.84 -14.62
CA ARG A 268 2.54 9.27 -13.37
C ARG A 268 1.21 9.96 -13.62
N GLU A 269 1.15 10.84 -14.62
CA GLU A 269 -0.06 11.56 -15.01
C GLU A 269 -1.12 10.58 -15.54
N ALA A 270 -0.73 9.65 -16.41
CA ALA A 270 -1.62 8.60 -16.88
C ALA A 270 -2.14 7.71 -15.75
N SER A 271 -1.28 7.33 -14.81
CA SER A 271 -1.70 6.53 -13.64
C SER A 271 -2.74 7.26 -12.79
N ARG A 272 -2.62 8.58 -12.64
CA ARG A 272 -3.59 9.40 -11.89
C ARG A 272 -4.94 9.41 -12.57
N ASN A 273 -4.97 9.74 -13.86
CA ASN A 273 -6.22 9.76 -14.63
C ASN A 273 -6.95 8.40 -14.56
N LEU A 274 -6.19 7.31 -14.68
CA LEU A 274 -6.74 5.95 -14.62
C LEU A 274 -7.33 5.64 -13.23
N ILE A 275 -6.67 6.05 -12.14
CA ILE A 275 -7.21 5.92 -10.79
C ILE A 275 -8.47 6.76 -10.63
N ASP A 276 -8.46 7.99 -11.15
CA ASP A 276 -9.59 8.92 -11.04
C ASP A 276 -10.86 8.36 -11.72
N LEU A 277 -10.71 7.60 -12.81
CA LEU A 277 -11.82 6.88 -13.45
C LEU A 277 -12.43 5.79 -12.56
N PHE A 278 -11.63 5.15 -11.71
CA PHE A 278 -12.11 4.08 -10.81
C PHE A 278 -12.68 4.59 -9.49
N ILE A 279 -12.36 5.83 -9.08
CA ILE A 279 -12.85 6.41 -7.83
C ILE A 279 -14.39 6.36 -7.74
N PRO A 280 -15.18 6.81 -8.75
CA PRO A 280 -16.63 6.74 -8.69
C PRO A 280 -17.18 5.30 -8.56
N ILE A 281 -16.53 4.33 -9.19
CA ILE A 281 -16.93 2.91 -9.12
C ILE A 281 -16.71 2.36 -7.71
N LEU A 282 -15.58 2.72 -7.08
CA LEU A 282 -15.30 2.34 -5.69
C LEU A 282 -16.30 2.95 -4.70
N HIS A 283 -16.88 4.11 -5.03
CA HIS A 283 -17.88 4.78 -4.19
C HIS A 283 -19.33 4.35 -4.49
N ALA A 284 -19.59 3.73 -5.65
CA ALA A 284 -20.93 3.25 -6.00
C ALA A 284 -21.40 2.12 -5.07
N GLU A 285 -20.48 1.31 -4.54
CA GLU A 285 -20.80 0.23 -3.59
C GLU A 285 -21.23 0.75 -2.20
N GLU A 286 -20.94 2.01 -1.85
CA GLU A 286 -21.28 2.58 -0.53
C GLU A 286 -22.64 3.30 -0.50
N GLN A 287 -23.27 3.58 -1.65
CA GLN A 287 -24.48 4.40 -1.74
C GLN A 287 -25.81 3.62 -1.62
N ASP A 288 -25.80 2.28 -1.56
CA ASP A 288 -27.01 1.46 -1.40
C ASP A 288 -27.38 1.18 0.08
N ILE A 289 -26.85 1.94 1.05
CA ILE A 289 -27.22 1.79 2.45
C ILE A 289 -27.64 3.15 3.03
N ASN A 290 -28.96 3.35 3.07
CA ASN A 290 -29.75 4.38 3.77
C ASN A 290 -30.02 5.68 3.00
N LEU A 291 -31.20 5.69 2.37
CA LEU A 291 -32.03 6.88 2.23
C LEU A 291 -32.42 7.42 3.62
N GLU A 292 -32.47 8.75 3.69
CA GLU A 292 -32.99 9.63 4.76
C GLU A 292 -31.98 10.28 5.73
N ASP A 293 -32.07 11.62 5.72
CA ASP A 293 -31.71 12.60 6.75
C ASP A 293 -30.24 13.01 6.98
N ASN A 294 -29.77 13.99 6.19
CA ASN A 294 -29.85 15.40 6.58
C ASN A 294 -29.05 16.33 5.66
N LYS A 295 -29.70 17.42 5.23
CA LYS A 295 -29.09 18.56 4.54
C LYS A 295 -28.19 19.31 5.52
N ASN A 296 -26.87 19.28 5.32
CA ASN A 296 -26.05 20.48 5.13
C ASN A 296 -24.54 20.18 5.05
N ARG A 297 -23.97 20.63 3.92
CA ARG A 297 -22.55 20.84 3.60
C ARG A 297 -21.70 19.58 3.39
N ILE A 298 -21.80 19.13 2.13
CA ILE A 298 -20.68 18.77 1.24
C ILE A 298 -19.33 19.25 1.80
N THR A 299 -18.52 18.31 2.29
CA THR A 299 -17.05 18.24 2.11
C THR A 299 -16.63 16.91 2.75
N LEU A 300 -16.02 15.99 1.98
CA LEU A 300 -14.88 15.10 2.31
C LEU A 300 -14.96 13.75 1.54
N PRO A 301 -13.83 13.09 1.20
CA PRO A 301 -12.44 13.56 1.16
C PRO A 301 -11.73 13.34 -0.20
N PHE A 302 -10.97 14.35 -0.58
CA PHE A 302 -9.88 14.36 -1.55
C PHE A 302 -9.02 13.09 -1.54
N PHE A 303 -8.98 12.39 -2.67
CA PHE A 303 -7.84 11.55 -3.03
C PHE A 303 -6.72 12.47 -3.52
N THR A 304 -5.78 12.79 -2.64
CA THR A 304 -4.45 13.24 -3.04
C THR A 304 -3.42 12.33 -2.40
N PHE A 305 -2.47 11.91 -3.23
CA PHE A 305 -1.17 11.38 -2.84
C PHE A 305 -0.69 11.96 -1.49
N HIS A 306 -0.71 11.17 -0.43
CA HIS A 306 -0.19 11.61 0.87
C HIS A 306 0.52 10.46 1.59
N ASP A 307 1.73 10.15 1.14
CA ASP A 307 2.66 9.28 1.87
C ASP A 307 3.01 9.89 3.26
N SER A 308 2.84 11.22 3.42
CA SER A 308 3.14 11.96 4.66
C SER A 308 1.96 12.09 5.65
N LEU A 309 0.68 12.09 5.23
CA LEU A 309 -0.48 12.20 6.15
C LEU A 309 -0.99 10.84 6.66
N THR A 310 -0.55 9.71 6.09
CA THR A 310 -0.92 8.37 6.58
C THR A 310 -0.44 8.10 8.00
N LYS A 311 0.64 8.75 8.46
CA LYS A 311 1.06 8.71 9.87
C LYS A 311 0.02 9.31 10.82
N LEU A 312 -0.71 10.35 10.41
CA LEU A 312 -1.74 11.00 11.23
C LEU A 312 -3.12 10.33 11.13
N ARG A 313 -3.52 9.87 9.93
CA ARG A 313 -4.85 9.24 9.73
C ARG A 313 -4.89 7.76 10.11
N LYS A 314 -3.81 6.98 9.97
CA LYS A 314 -3.75 5.62 10.56
C LYS A 314 -3.90 5.67 12.08
N LYS A 315 -3.42 6.72 12.75
CA LYS A 315 -3.63 6.93 14.20
C LYS A 315 -5.12 7.16 14.52
N LYS A 316 -5.85 7.97 13.74
CA LYS A 316 -7.29 8.22 13.96
C LYS A 316 -8.19 7.00 13.66
N ILE A 317 -7.80 6.17 12.69
CA ILE A 317 -8.50 4.90 12.35
C ILE A 317 -8.11 3.76 13.31
N ALA A 318 -6.86 3.72 13.79
CA ALA A 318 -6.42 2.75 14.80
C ALA A 318 -7.18 2.92 16.13
N VAL A 319 -7.44 4.17 16.53
CA VAL A 319 -8.24 4.47 17.73
C VAL A 319 -9.68 3.96 17.61
N LYS A 320 -10.21 3.80 16.39
CA LYS A 320 -11.57 3.30 16.11
C LYS A 320 -11.75 1.81 16.45
N CYS A 321 -10.67 1.02 16.55
CA CYS A 321 -10.74 -0.45 16.67
C CYS A 321 -9.87 -1.04 17.79
N ILE A 322 -9.20 -0.21 18.60
CA ILE A 322 -8.41 -0.70 19.74
C ILE A 322 -9.35 -0.89 20.93
N PHE A 323 -9.53 -2.16 21.29
CA PHE A 323 -10.17 -2.55 22.54
C PHE A 323 -9.28 -2.18 23.73
N ILE A 324 -9.88 -1.82 24.85
CA ILE A 324 -9.16 -1.42 26.08
C ILE A 324 -8.25 -2.55 26.59
N ASP A 325 -8.50 -3.81 26.22
CA ASP A 325 -7.65 -4.97 26.50
C ASP A 325 -6.21 -4.83 25.92
N GLN A 326 -6.01 -3.96 24.93
CA GLN A 326 -4.73 -3.75 24.26
C GLN A 326 -3.96 -2.54 24.78
N SER A 327 -4.59 -1.67 25.58
CA SER A 327 -3.88 -0.60 26.29
C SER A 327 -3.32 -1.18 27.60
N GLU A 328 -2.04 -0.92 27.89
CA GLU A 328 -1.35 -1.38 29.10
C GLU A 328 -1.87 -0.68 30.38
N LEU A 329 -3.18 -0.74 30.62
CA LEU A 329 -3.83 -0.10 31.75
C LEU A 329 -3.72 -0.97 33.01
N PRO A 330 -3.61 -0.35 34.19
CA PRO A 330 -3.71 -1.07 35.45
C PRO A 330 -5.02 -1.85 35.55
N SER A 331 -4.97 -3.06 36.12
CA SER A 331 -6.12 -3.97 36.25
C SER A 331 -7.35 -3.32 36.91
N ARG A 332 -7.13 -2.39 37.85
CA ARG A 332 -8.19 -1.60 38.49
C ARG A 332 -8.92 -0.68 37.50
N THR A 333 -8.16 0.11 36.73
CA THR A 333 -8.69 1.07 35.75
C THR A 333 -9.44 0.36 34.64
N TYR A 334 -8.90 -0.77 34.16
CA TYR A 334 -9.56 -1.64 33.19
C TYR A 334 -10.92 -2.16 33.67
N ASN A 335 -10.97 -2.67 34.91
CA ASN A 335 -12.20 -3.22 35.47
C ASN A 335 -13.28 -2.14 35.73
N CYS A 336 -12.88 -0.92 36.10
CA CYS A 336 -13.81 0.22 36.21
C CYS A 336 -14.41 0.59 34.85
N LEU A 337 -13.57 0.70 33.81
CA LEU A 337 -14.03 1.04 32.44
C LEU A 337 -14.94 -0.03 31.83
N LYS A 338 -14.64 -1.31 32.12
CA LYS A 338 -15.46 -2.44 31.68
C LYS A 338 -16.83 -2.49 32.37
N LYS A 339 -16.91 -2.13 33.65
CA LYS A 339 -18.19 -2.03 34.38
C LYS A 339 -19.09 -0.91 33.85
N SER A 340 -18.49 0.15 33.30
CA SER A 340 -19.21 1.27 32.67
C SER A 340 -19.51 1.06 31.18
N ASN A 341 -19.46 -0.18 30.67
CA ASN A 341 -19.67 -0.55 29.26
C ASN A 341 -18.73 0.10 28.23
N ILE A 342 -17.57 0.62 28.67
CA ILE A 342 -16.58 1.21 27.76
C ILE A 342 -15.65 0.09 27.31
N HIS A 343 -15.72 -0.28 26.04
CA HIS A 343 -14.93 -1.38 25.46
C HIS A 343 -13.90 -0.93 24.43
N THR A 344 -14.02 0.29 23.90
CA THR A 344 -13.12 0.84 22.86
C THR A 344 -12.57 2.21 23.26
N LEU A 345 -11.39 2.55 22.74
CA LEU A 345 -10.79 3.88 22.95
C LEU A 345 -11.63 5.02 22.36
N LEU A 346 -12.45 4.75 21.33
CA LEU A 346 -13.36 5.75 20.75
C LEU A 346 -14.47 6.14 21.72
N ASP A 347 -15.06 5.15 22.40
CA ASP A 347 -16.11 5.36 23.40
C ASP A 347 -15.57 6.16 24.60
N LEU A 348 -14.32 5.89 25.00
CA LEU A 348 -13.62 6.66 26.01
C LEU A 348 -13.38 8.13 25.61
N LEU A 349 -13.06 8.40 24.33
CA LEU A 349 -12.81 9.76 23.82
C LEU A 349 -14.09 10.57 23.58
N ASN A 350 -15.24 9.90 23.45
CA ASN A 350 -16.53 10.56 23.26
C ASN A 350 -17.16 11.03 24.58
N LYS A 351 -16.69 10.52 25.74
CA LYS A 351 -17.15 10.95 27.06
C LYS A 351 -16.37 12.15 27.59
N SER A 352 -17.07 13.07 28.24
CA SER A 352 -16.46 14.23 28.91
C SER A 352 -15.84 13.83 30.26
N GLN A 353 -14.91 14.65 30.76
CA GLN A 353 -14.23 14.40 32.05
C GLN A 353 -15.21 14.25 33.22
N GLU A 354 -16.31 15.00 33.21
CA GLU A 354 -17.35 14.96 34.24
C GLU A 354 -18.11 13.62 34.27
N GLU A 355 -18.31 12.99 33.11
CA GLU A 355 -18.93 11.67 33.02
C GLU A 355 -17.99 10.56 33.50
N LEU A 356 -16.69 10.69 33.27
CA LEU A 356 -15.69 9.73 33.74
C LEU A 356 -15.53 9.77 35.26
N MET A 357 -15.74 10.93 35.89
CA MET A 357 -15.71 11.09 37.33
C MET A 357 -16.95 10.51 38.04
N LYS A 358 -18.04 10.25 37.31
CA LYS A 358 -19.24 9.56 37.83
C LYS A 358 -19.07 8.04 37.90
N ILE A 359 -18.00 7.48 37.33
CA ILE A 359 -17.71 6.04 37.36
C ILE A 359 -17.23 5.66 38.76
N GLU A 360 -17.83 4.62 39.33
CA GLU A 360 -17.48 4.14 40.66
C GLU A 360 -15.98 3.81 40.79
N HIS A 361 -15.36 4.33 41.86
CA HIS A 361 -13.96 4.10 42.24
C HIS A 361 -12.90 4.66 41.28
N PHE A 362 -13.29 5.48 40.31
CA PHE A 362 -12.39 6.15 39.37
C PHE A 362 -11.77 7.41 39.98
N ARG A 363 -10.43 7.54 39.93
CA ARG A 363 -9.72 8.67 40.56
C ARG A 363 -9.14 9.61 39.50
N ILE A 364 -8.91 10.87 39.88
CA ILE A 364 -8.23 11.89 39.06
C ILE A 364 -6.83 11.42 38.61
N LYS A 365 -6.15 10.61 39.43
CA LYS A 365 -4.85 10.02 39.09
C LYS A 365 -4.95 9.03 37.92
N ASP A 366 -6.06 8.32 37.79
CA ASP A 366 -6.28 7.32 36.74
C ASP A 366 -6.53 8.00 35.39
N VAL A 367 -7.24 9.13 35.37
CA VAL A 367 -7.41 10.00 34.18
C VAL A 367 -6.04 10.50 33.68
N LYS A 368 -5.20 11.02 34.59
CA LYS A 368 -3.85 11.49 34.24
C LYS A 368 -2.98 10.38 33.67
N GLN A 369 -3.10 9.16 34.20
CA GLN A 369 -2.37 8.00 33.67
C GLN A 369 -2.85 7.58 32.28
N ILE A 370 -4.17 7.53 32.05
CA ILE A 370 -4.75 7.25 30.73
C ILE A 370 -4.28 8.28 29.70
N LEU A 371 -4.31 9.56 30.06
CA LEU A 371 -3.86 10.65 29.18
C LEU A 371 -2.36 10.54 28.88
N GLY A 372 -1.54 10.20 29.89
CA GLY A 372 -0.11 9.94 29.70
C GLY A 372 0.17 8.76 28.75
N ILE A 373 -0.58 7.67 28.88
CA ILE A 373 -0.44 6.48 28.00
C ILE A 373 -0.91 6.80 26.58
N LEU A 374 -2.01 7.53 26.42
CA LEU A 374 -2.50 7.99 25.11
C LEU A 374 -1.51 8.94 24.43
N HIS A 375 -0.94 9.88 25.18
CA HIS A 375 0.05 10.81 24.67
C HIS A 375 1.33 10.09 24.23
N LYS A 376 1.78 9.10 25.02
CA LYS A 376 2.98 8.29 24.75
C LYS A 376 2.80 7.33 23.57
N HIS A 377 1.63 6.73 23.39
CA HIS A 377 1.37 5.78 22.30
C HIS A 377 0.92 6.44 21.00
N PHE A 378 0.28 7.61 21.04
CA PHE A 378 -0.37 8.20 19.86
C PHE A 378 0.09 9.61 19.47
N GLU A 379 0.90 10.32 20.26
CA GLU A 379 1.29 11.74 20.01
C GLU A 379 0.10 12.60 19.55
N MET A 380 -1.01 12.54 20.28
CA MET A 380 -2.20 13.32 19.97
C MET A 380 -2.16 14.67 20.70
N ASN A 381 -2.16 15.77 19.95
CA ASN A 381 -2.59 17.06 20.48
C ASN A 381 -4.12 17.04 20.55
N LEU A 382 -4.66 16.61 21.70
CA LEU A 382 -6.09 16.74 22.00
C LEU A 382 -6.44 18.23 22.19
N PRO A 383 -7.62 18.69 21.73
CA PRO A 383 -8.07 20.05 22.00
C PRO A 383 -8.24 20.23 23.50
N LYS A 384 -7.55 21.23 24.07
CA LYS A 384 -7.56 21.56 25.51
C LYS A 384 -8.96 21.91 26.06
N SER A 385 -9.97 22.07 25.19
CA SER A 385 -11.32 22.50 25.56
C SER A 385 -12.31 21.35 25.81
N LYS A 386 -11.87 20.09 25.82
CA LYS A 386 -12.74 18.93 26.12
C LYS A 386 -12.33 18.09 27.34
N PHE A 387 -11.26 18.47 28.05
CA PHE A 387 -10.76 17.78 29.24
C PHE A 387 -10.50 18.76 30.37
#